data_AF-A0A7C4ANE6-F1
#
_entry.id   AF-A0A7C4ANE6-F1
#
_cell.length_a   1.000
_cell.length_b   1.000
_cell.length_c   1.000
_cell.angle_alpha   90.00
_cell.angle_beta   90.00
_cell.angle_gamma   90.00
#
_symmetry.space_group_name_H-M   'P 1'
#
loop_
_entity.id
_entity.type
_entity.pdbx_description
1 polymer ?
#
loop_
_entity_poly.entity_id
_entity_poly.type
_entity_poly.pdbx_seq_one_letter_code
_entity_poly.pdbx_strand_id
1 'polypeptide(L)'
;MNSFEQLLQKHEQPEQLLYEAGFSHVAGVDEAGRGPLAGPVVAAAVILPRGWRHPGIKDSKKLSALQREKLFGILQDHAIAWSWALCEPAEID
;
A
#
# COMPACT_ATOMS: atom_id res chain seq x y z
N MET A 1 15.55 -8.58 14.01
CA MET A 1 15.28 -7.44 13.12
C MET A 1 16.60 -7.07 12.47
N ASN A 2 16.69 -7.27 11.16
CA ASN A 2 17.96 -7.22 10.46
C ASN A 2 18.35 -5.75 10.24
N SER A 3 19.65 -5.44 10.11
CA SER A 3 20.13 -4.06 9.93
C SER A 3 19.43 -3.30 8.79
N PHE A 4 18.94 -4.02 7.79
CA PHE A 4 18.17 -3.50 6.66
C PHE A 4 16.75 -3.04 7.05
N GLU A 5 16.02 -3.80 7.88
CA GLU A 5 14.65 -3.45 8.29
C GLU A 5 14.62 -2.21 9.19
N GLN A 6 15.63 -2.05 10.04
CA GLN A 6 15.78 -0.86 10.89
C GLN A 6 16.08 0.42 10.07
N LEU A 7 16.74 0.26 8.92
CA LEU A 7 17.02 1.34 7.97
C LEU A 7 15.73 1.79 7.26
N LEU A 8 14.90 0.84 6.82
CA LEU A 8 13.62 1.14 6.17
C LEU A 8 12.64 1.85 7.11
N GLN A 9 12.65 1.54 8.42
CA GLN A 9 11.77 2.20 9.39
C GLN A 9 12.17 3.65 9.75
N LYS A 10 13.43 4.06 9.49
CA LYS A 10 13.94 5.38 9.90
C LYS A 10 13.83 6.46 8.82
N HIS A 11 13.61 6.09 7.56
CA HIS A 11 13.56 7.04 6.45
C HIS A 11 12.11 7.44 6.11
N GLU A 12 11.89 8.73 5.86
CA GLU A 12 10.60 9.26 5.41
C GLU A 12 10.15 8.71 4.04
N GLN A 13 11.08 8.13 3.26
CA GLN A 13 10.83 7.56 1.93
C GLN A 13 11.57 6.23 1.77
N PRO A 14 11.07 5.13 2.37
CA PRO A 14 11.73 3.82 2.32
C PRO A 14 11.89 3.28 0.90
N GLU A 15 11.01 3.66 -0.05
CA GLU A 15 11.16 3.23 -1.44
C GLU A 15 12.44 3.75 -2.12
N GLN A 16 12.99 4.88 -1.66
CA GLN A 16 14.20 5.46 -2.23
C GLN A 16 15.43 4.58 -1.99
N LEU A 17 15.52 3.97 -0.80
CA LEU A 17 16.59 3.02 -0.46
C LEU A 17 16.53 1.78 -1.36
N LEU A 18 15.33 1.33 -1.72
CA LEU A 18 15.14 0.19 -2.62
C LEU A 18 15.55 0.55 -4.06
N TYR A 19 15.23 1.76 -4.53
CA TYR A 19 15.72 2.22 -5.83
C TYR A 19 17.24 2.34 -5.89
N GLU A 20 17.87 2.84 -4.82
CA GLU A 20 19.34 2.95 -4.71
C GLU A 20 20.02 1.57 -4.66
N ALA A 21 19.35 0.58 -4.07
CA ALA A 21 19.77 -0.82 -4.09
C ALA A 21 19.59 -1.52 -5.46
N GLY A 22 19.06 -0.81 -6.48
CA GLY A 22 18.94 -1.31 -7.85
C GLY A 22 17.60 -1.99 -8.18
N PHE A 23 16.63 -2.00 -7.27
CA PHE A 23 15.30 -2.53 -7.57
C PHE A 23 14.54 -1.58 -8.51
N SER A 24 13.96 -2.13 -9.58
CA SER A 24 13.25 -1.33 -10.60
C SER A 24 11.77 -1.11 -10.28
N HIS A 25 11.16 -2.04 -9.53
CA HIS A 25 9.75 -1.99 -9.15
C HIS A 25 9.64 -2.16 -7.64
N VAL A 26 8.95 -1.23 -6.98
CA VAL A 26 8.69 -1.26 -5.55
C VAL A 26 7.19 -1.29 -5.34
N ALA A 27 6.72 -2.29 -4.61
CA ALA A 27 5.31 -2.41 -4.24
C ALA A 27 5.09 -1.79 -2.84
N GLY A 28 4.11 -0.89 -2.74
CA GLY A 28 3.53 -0.53 -1.45
C GLY A 28 2.45 -1.54 -1.08
N VAL A 29 2.44 -2.00 0.18
CA VAL A 29 1.49 -2.98 0.69
C VAL A 29 0.81 -2.41 1.94
N ASP A 30 -0.51 -2.58 2.04
CA ASP A 30 -1.30 -2.16 3.21
C ASP A 30 -2.51 -3.09 3.40
N GLU A 31 -2.99 -3.20 4.64
CA GLU A 31 -4.14 -4.03 5.01
C GLU A 31 -5.28 -3.23 5.67
N ALA A 32 -6.50 -3.73 5.49
CA ALA A 32 -7.70 -3.26 6.17
C ALA A 32 -8.49 -4.44 6.74
N GLY A 33 -9.19 -4.24 7.86
CA GLY A 33 -10.03 -5.29 8.48
C GLY A 33 -9.36 -6.06 9.63
N ARG A 34 -8.17 -5.66 10.09
CA ARG A 34 -7.48 -6.24 11.26
C ARG A 34 -8.21 -6.07 12.60
N GLY A 35 -9.01 -5.00 12.74
CA GLY A 35 -9.59 -4.57 14.02
C GLY A 35 -11.05 -4.98 14.30
N PRO A 36 -11.94 -5.08 13.29
CA PRO A 36 -13.31 -5.54 13.49
C PRO A 36 -13.41 -6.96 14.09
N LEU A 37 -14.51 -7.24 14.79
CA LEU A 37 -14.83 -8.57 15.34
C LEU A 37 -15.35 -9.56 14.29
N ALA A 38 -15.67 -9.08 13.09
CA ALA A 38 -16.24 -9.88 12.02
C ALA A 38 -15.83 -9.32 10.66
N GLY A 39 -15.82 -10.19 9.66
CA GLY A 39 -15.41 -9.89 8.29
C GLY A 39 -13.95 -10.23 8.02
N PRO A 40 -13.55 -10.29 6.74
CA PRO A 40 -12.21 -10.70 6.35
C PRO A 40 -11.18 -9.58 6.59
N VAL A 41 -9.91 -9.96 6.59
CA VAL A 41 -8.80 -9.02 6.39
C VAL A 41 -8.52 -8.93 4.89
N VAL A 42 -8.39 -7.73 4.36
CA VAL A 42 -8.04 -7.48 2.96
C VAL A 42 -6.68 -6.81 2.90
N ALA A 43 -5.78 -7.34 2.09
CA ALA A 43 -4.48 -6.74 1.80
C ALA A 43 -4.38 -6.38 0.33
N ALA A 44 -3.72 -5.26 0.02
CA ALA A 44 -3.47 -4.82 -1.35
C ALA A 44 -1.98 -4.53 -1.57
N ALA A 45 -1.52 -4.76 -2.79
CA ALA A 45 -0.18 -4.40 -3.24
C ALA A 45 -0.28 -3.53 -4.51
N VAL A 46 0.43 -2.41 -4.54
CA VAL A 46 0.41 -1.46 -5.65
C VAL A 46 1.83 -1.07 -6.04
N ILE A 47 2.17 -1.19 -7.32
CA ILE A 47 3.42 -0.72 -7.91
C ILE A 47 3.12 0.54 -8.73
N LEU A 48 3.69 1.67 -8.32
CA LEU A 48 3.56 2.96 -9.02
C LEU A 48 4.85 3.31 -9.77
N PRO A 49 4.79 4.13 -10.82
CA PRO A 49 5.98 4.66 -11.47
C PRO A 49 6.88 5.38 -10.47
N ARG A 50 8.20 5.27 -10.65
CA ARG A 50 9.17 5.93 -9.77
C ARG A 50 8.92 7.44 -9.74
N GLY A 51 8.83 8.00 -8.53
CA GLY A 51 8.58 9.42 -8.33
C GLY A 51 7.11 9.85 -8.50
N TRP A 52 6.20 8.92 -8.82
CA TRP A 52 4.78 9.24 -8.90
C TRP A 52 4.24 9.63 -7.53
N ARG A 53 3.46 10.72 -7.50
CA ARG A 53 2.83 11.27 -6.31
C ARG A 53 1.47 11.85 -6.70
N HIS A 54 0.48 11.67 -5.83
CA HIS A 54 -0.81 12.31 -5.96
C HIS A 54 -1.19 12.97 -4.64
N PRO A 55 -1.55 14.27 -4.62
CA PRO A 55 -1.79 15.01 -3.37
C PRO A 55 -2.93 14.43 -2.53
N GLY A 56 -3.90 13.76 -3.18
CA GLY A 56 -5.03 13.13 -2.50
C GLY A 56 -4.74 11.78 -1.80
N ILE A 57 -3.56 11.18 -1.97
CA ILE A 57 -3.25 9.80 -1.50
C ILE A 57 -2.44 9.80 -0.19
N LYS A 58 -2.42 10.91 0.57
CA LYS A 58 -1.61 11.01 1.81
C LYS A 58 -2.34 10.61 3.10
N ASP A 59 -3.65 10.70 3.18
CA ASP A 59 -4.38 10.45 4.43
C ASP A 59 -5.76 9.84 4.15
N SER A 60 -5.78 8.52 3.92
CA SER A 60 -7.00 7.78 3.58
C SER A 60 -8.10 7.88 4.64
N LYS A 61 -7.72 8.16 5.89
CA LYS A 61 -8.62 8.27 7.05
C LYS A 61 -9.55 9.48 7.00
N LYS A 62 -9.26 10.46 6.14
CA LYS A 62 -10.10 11.66 5.95
C LYS A 62 -10.92 11.64 4.67
N LEU A 63 -10.86 10.54 3.91
CA LEU A 63 -11.54 10.43 2.63
C LEU A 63 -12.95 9.86 2.80
N SER A 64 -13.92 10.48 2.14
CA SER A 64 -15.24 9.89 1.95
C SER A 64 -15.18 8.65 1.05
N ALA A 65 -16.22 7.82 1.06
CA ALA A 65 -16.33 6.68 0.15
C ALA A 65 -16.16 7.10 -1.32
N LEU A 66 -16.85 8.18 -1.73
CA LEU A 66 -16.76 8.73 -3.08
C LEU A 66 -15.34 9.22 -3.44
N GLN A 67 -14.62 9.83 -2.50
CA GLN A 67 -13.24 10.24 -2.73
C GLN A 67 -12.31 9.03 -2.92
N ARG A 68 -12.53 7.95 -2.15
CA ARG A 68 -11.77 6.70 -2.30
C ARG A 68 -12.00 6.04 -3.65
N GLU A 69 -13.24 5.96 -4.11
CA GLU A 69 -13.56 5.43 -5.45
C GLU A 69 -12.87 6.23 -6.57
N LYS A 70 -12.91 7.57 -6.49
CA LYS A 70 -12.21 8.43 -7.46
C LYS A 70 -10.70 8.21 -7.45
N LEU A 71 -10.08 8.14 -6.26
CA LEU A 71 -8.65 7.89 -6.15
C LEU A 71 -8.27 6.48 -6.59
N PHE A 72 -9.14 5.49 -6.37
CA PHE A 72 -8.94 4.14 -6.85
C PHE A 72 -8.86 4.11 -8.37
N GLY A 73 -9.76 4.79 -9.09
CA GLY A 73 -9.67 4.94 -10.55
C GLY A 73 -8.34 5.57 -10.99
N ILE A 74 -7.91 6.65 -10.32
CA ILE A 74 -6.61 7.28 -10.60
C ILE A 74 -5.44 6.31 -10.39
N LEU A 75 -5.48 5.51 -9.32
CA LEU A 75 -4.46 4.49 -9.06
C LEU A 75 -4.47 3.41 -10.14
N GLN A 76 -5.64 2.93 -10.58
CA GLN A 76 -5.74 1.93 -11.64
C GLN A 76 -5.16 2.45 -12.96
N ASP A 77 -5.38 3.72 -13.30
CA ASP A 77 -4.90 4.32 -14.55
C ASP A 77 -3.37 4.53 -14.56
N HIS A 78 -2.75 4.72 -13.40
CA HIS A 78 -1.33 5.09 -13.30
C HIS A 78 -0.43 3.99 -12.73
N ALA A 79 -1.00 2.99 -12.06
CA ALA A 79 -0.23 1.87 -11.52
C ALA A 79 0.37 1.03 -12.64
N ILE A 80 1.62 0.62 -12.45
CA ILE A 80 2.26 -0.37 -13.31
C ILE A 80 1.58 -1.73 -13.12
N ALA A 81 1.30 -2.07 -11.86
CA ALA A 81 0.55 -3.26 -11.47
C ALA A 81 -0.10 -3.04 -10.10
N TRP A 82 -1.21 -3.70 -9.86
CA TRP A 82 -1.84 -3.78 -8.55
C TRP A 82 -2.63 -5.07 -8.41
N SER A 83 -2.79 -5.53 -7.17
CA SER A 83 -3.64 -6.66 -6.83
C SER A 83 -4.09 -6.56 -5.38
N TRP A 84 -5.09 -7.34 -5.02
CA TRP A 84 -5.55 -7.47 -3.64
C TRP A 84 -5.95 -8.93 -3.39
N ALA A 85 -5.93 -9.30 -2.12
CA ALA A 85 -6.36 -10.59 -1.63
C ALA A 85 -7.14 -10.41 -0.33
N LEU A 86 -8.02 -11.36 -0.05
CA LEU A 86 -8.73 -11.46 1.22
C LEU A 86 -8.23 -12.68 2.00
N CYS A 87 -8.32 -12.59 3.32
CA CYS A 87 -8.14 -13.66 4.28
C CYS A 87 -9.44 -13.77 5.06
N GLU A 88 -10.17 -14.87 4.87
CA GLU A 88 -11.46 -15.11 5.52
C GLU A 88 -11.29 -15.32 7.03
N PRO A 89 -12.30 -15.04 7.85
CA PRO A 89 -12.22 -15.28 9.30
C PRO A 89 -11.74 -16.68 9.69
N ALA A 90 -12.16 -17.70 8.94
CA ALA A 90 -11.74 -19.09 9.18
C ALA A 90 -10.25 -19.36 8.91
N GLU A 91 -9.55 -18.48 8.18
CA GLU A 91 -8.10 -18.53 7.96
C GLU A 91 -7.32 -17.71 9.00
N ILE A 92 -8.01 -16.82 9.73
CA ILE A 92 -7.44 -16.00 10.80
C ILE A 92 -7.39 -16.77 12.13
N ASP A 93 -8.41 -17.59 12.39
CA ASP A 93 -8.55 -18.47 13.57
C ASP A 93 -7.47 -19.57 13.62
#